data_AF-J0N3G6-F1
#
_entry.id   AF-J0N3G6-F1
#
_cell.length_a   1.000
_cell.length_b   1.000
_cell.length_c   1.000
_cell.angle_alpha   90.00
_cell.angle_beta   90.00
_cell.angle_gamma   90.00
#
_symmetry.space_group_name_H-M   'P 1'
#
loop_
_entity.id
_entity.type
_entity.pdbx_description
1 polymer ?
#
loop_
_entity_poly.entity_id
_entity_poly.type
_entity_poly.pdbx_seq_one_letter_code
_entity_poly.pdbx_strand_id
1 'polypeptide(L)'
;MNYPNPPSPEITTKEKPAFKEITSELLRDLENALNNATLWKEQVNLSLKGVKRILEVITGMDFFQKANEIDERLRGIVKWLENSSDGLQNKMREYESYFTDFNTSMRSNEQEVTSILNANTENIKSEIKKLENQLIETTTRLLTSYQIFLNQARENANNQITANKTESLEAITEAKTNANNEINTNQTQAITNINQAKENATNQINTNKQEVLNNITQEKTKPQARLQKRKNDHYQNIDFFEFE
;
A
#
# COMPACT_ATOMS: atom_id res chain seq x y z
N MET A 1 -22.03 37.97 -7.92
CA MET A 1 -23.24 38.34 -7.17
C MET A 1 -23.50 39.83 -7.37
N ASN A 2 -24.74 40.19 -7.69
CA ASN A 2 -25.11 41.57 -7.99
C ASN A 2 -26.23 41.99 -7.03
N TYR A 3 -26.06 43.08 -6.27
CA TYR A 3 -27.02 43.50 -5.26
C TYR A 3 -27.51 44.92 -5.55
N PRO A 4 -28.81 45.20 -5.41
CA PRO A 4 -29.30 46.56 -5.52
C PRO A 4 -28.77 47.42 -4.37
N ASN A 5 -28.56 48.71 -4.63
CA ASN A 5 -28.22 49.67 -3.59
C ASN A 5 -29.46 50.02 -2.77
N PRO A 6 -29.36 50.15 -1.44
CA PRO A 6 -30.49 50.57 -0.61
C PRO A 6 -30.89 52.02 -0.92
N PRO A 7 -32.18 52.38 -0.83
CA PRO A 7 -32.63 53.76 -0.90
C PRO A 7 -31.99 54.62 0.21
N SER A 8 -31.71 55.90 -0.08
CA SER A 8 -31.22 56.88 0.92
C SER A 8 -32.25 57.09 2.02
N PRO A 9 -31.94 57.21 3.32
CA PRO A 9 -32.96 57.29 4.38
C PRO A 9 -33.72 58.64 4.47
N GLU A 10 -33.30 59.69 3.75
CA GLU A 10 -33.86 61.04 3.90
C GLU A 10 -35.24 61.24 3.24
N ILE A 11 -36.11 62.03 3.89
CA ILE A 11 -37.35 62.59 3.31
C ILE A 11 -37.11 64.03 2.85
N THR A 12 -37.76 64.45 1.76
CA THR A 12 -37.49 65.73 1.06
C THR A 12 -38.01 67.00 1.78
N THR A 13 -38.82 66.88 2.83
CA THR A 13 -39.35 68.02 3.59
C THR A 13 -38.35 68.55 4.62
N LYS A 14 -37.44 69.45 4.19
CA LYS A 14 -36.39 70.02 5.07
C LYS A 14 -36.84 71.19 5.95
N GLU A 15 -37.93 71.88 5.60
CA GLU A 15 -38.39 73.05 6.38
C GLU A 15 -39.44 72.65 7.42
N LYS A 16 -39.01 72.72 8.69
CA LYS A 16 -39.84 72.56 9.88
C LYS A 16 -40.54 73.89 10.17
N PRO A 17 -41.87 73.96 10.31
CA PRO A 17 -42.53 75.17 10.80
C PRO A 17 -42.03 75.53 12.21
N ALA A 18 -41.91 76.82 12.53
CA ALA A 18 -41.40 77.26 13.83
C ALA A 18 -42.38 76.90 14.96
N PHE A 19 -42.02 75.88 15.76
CA PHE A 19 -42.76 75.48 16.95
C PHE A 19 -42.26 76.27 18.18
N LYS A 20 -43.17 76.81 19.01
CA LYS A 20 -42.85 77.10 20.41
C LYS A 20 -43.05 75.81 21.22
N GLU A 21 -41.93 75.33 21.75
CA GLU A 21 -41.70 74.27 22.76
C GLU A 21 -42.91 73.42 23.20
N ILE A 22 -43.00 72.21 22.63
CA ILE A 22 -43.30 70.91 23.29
C ILE A 22 -42.72 69.73 22.45
N THR A 23 -42.15 69.98 21.25
CA THR A 23 -41.74 68.95 20.27
C THR A 23 -40.24 68.63 20.17
N SER A 24 -39.38 69.08 21.09
CA SER A 24 -37.91 68.85 20.97
C SER A 24 -37.43 67.52 21.53
N GLU A 25 -38.09 66.98 22.56
CA GLU A 25 -37.62 65.78 23.28
C GLU A 25 -37.85 64.49 22.49
N LEU A 26 -39.04 64.32 21.90
CA LEU A 26 -39.39 63.15 21.07
C LEU A 26 -38.53 63.05 19.79
N LEU A 27 -38.19 64.18 19.19
CA LEU A 27 -37.33 64.21 17.99
C LEU A 27 -35.89 63.80 18.33
N ARG A 28 -35.40 64.18 19.52
CA ARG A 28 -34.08 63.80 20.02
C ARG A 28 -34.00 62.32 20.38
N ASP A 29 -35.09 61.74 20.91
CA ASP A 29 -35.16 60.32 21.21
C ASP A 29 -35.23 59.46 19.93
N LEU A 30 -35.89 59.95 18.88
CA LEU A 30 -35.91 59.33 17.55
C LEU A 30 -34.53 59.34 16.90
N GLU A 31 -33.85 60.49 16.92
CA GLU A 31 -32.50 60.65 16.38
C GLU A 31 -31.48 59.74 17.09
N ASN A 32 -31.57 59.64 18.42
CA ASN A 32 -30.72 58.73 19.21
C ASN A 32 -30.98 57.25 18.91
N ALA A 33 -32.24 56.85 18.65
CA ALA A 33 -32.57 55.48 18.30
C ALA A 33 -32.08 55.09 16.89
N LEU A 34 -31.98 56.05 15.97
CA LEU A 34 -31.47 55.87 14.60
C LEU A 34 -29.94 55.83 14.55
N ASN A 35 -29.26 56.64 15.35
CA ASN A 35 -27.80 56.83 15.26
C ASN A 35 -26.94 55.75 15.95
N ASN A 36 -27.52 54.83 16.74
CA ASN A 36 -26.76 53.90 17.60
C ASN A 36 -26.75 52.41 17.18
N ALA A 37 -27.22 52.04 15.98
CA ALA A 37 -27.29 50.64 15.55
C ALA A 37 -26.18 50.26 14.54
N THR A 38 -25.31 49.31 14.92
CA THR A 38 -24.15 48.85 14.12
C THR A 38 -24.49 47.78 13.06
N LEU A 39 -25.72 47.24 13.04
CA LEU A 39 -26.12 46.17 12.10
C LEU A 39 -27.37 46.55 11.30
N TRP A 40 -27.29 46.38 9.97
CA TRP A 40 -28.32 46.78 9.00
C TRP A 40 -29.73 46.21 9.29
N LYS A 41 -29.84 44.97 9.77
CA LYS A 41 -31.13 44.35 10.15
C LYS A 41 -31.80 45.09 11.33
N GLU A 42 -30.99 45.58 12.27
CA GLU A 42 -31.47 46.36 13.41
C GLU A 42 -31.87 47.76 12.97
N GLN A 43 -31.11 48.38 12.05
CA GLN A 43 -31.45 49.69 11.47
C GLN A 43 -32.79 49.68 10.74
N VAL A 44 -33.09 48.64 9.93
CA VAL A 44 -34.39 48.50 9.25
C VAL A 44 -35.54 48.31 10.26
N ASN A 45 -35.36 47.42 11.24
CA ASN A 45 -36.36 47.17 12.29
C ASN A 45 -36.63 48.42 13.15
N LEU A 46 -35.58 49.18 13.51
CA LEU A 46 -35.69 50.42 14.26
C LEU A 46 -36.36 51.53 13.44
N SER A 47 -36.04 51.65 12.15
CA SER A 47 -36.70 52.61 11.24
C SER A 47 -38.20 52.33 11.13
N LEU A 48 -38.59 51.06 10.97
CA LEU A 48 -40.00 50.66 10.94
C LEU A 48 -40.72 50.91 12.28
N LYS A 49 -40.05 50.70 13.41
CA LYS A 49 -40.58 51.05 14.74
C LYS A 49 -40.75 52.56 14.94
N GLY A 50 -39.79 53.36 14.45
CA GLY A 50 -39.87 54.83 14.47
C GLY A 50 -41.07 55.33 13.66
N VAL A 51 -41.26 54.78 12.46
CA VAL A 51 -42.43 55.05 11.61
C VAL A 51 -43.75 54.67 12.28
N LYS A 52 -43.84 53.47 12.87
CA LYS A 52 -45.01 53.03 13.64
C LYS A 52 -45.32 54.00 14.79
N ARG A 53 -44.30 54.47 15.50
CA ARG A 53 -44.47 55.40 16.62
C ARG A 53 -44.94 56.79 16.16
N ILE A 54 -44.45 57.29 15.03
CA ILE A 54 -44.94 58.54 14.42
C ILE A 54 -46.43 58.40 14.05
N LEU A 55 -46.81 57.27 13.45
CA LEU A 55 -48.21 56.99 13.12
C LEU A 55 -49.11 56.93 14.37
N GLU A 56 -48.65 56.30 15.45
CA GLU A 56 -49.36 56.26 16.75
C GLU A 56 -49.52 57.66 17.38
N VAL A 57 -48.51 58.53 17.25
CA VAL A 57 -48.56 59.90 17.78
C VAL A 57 -49.49 60.78 16.95
N ILE A 58 -49.46 60.68 15.63
CA ILE A 58 -50.36 61.42 14.72
C ILE A 58 -51.82 61.02 14.95
N THR A 59 -52.08 59.73 15.19
CA THR A 59 -53.42 59.20 15.44
C THR A 59 -53.92 59.40 16.88
N GLY A 60 -53.01 59.48 17.86
CA GLY A 60 -53.33 59.69 19.27
C GLY A 60 -53.37 61.14 19.74
N MET A 61 -53.08 62.12 18.89
CA MET A 61 -53.04 63.53 19.28
C MET A 61 -54.45 64.14 19.32
N ASP A 62 -54.86 64.60 20.51
CA ASP A 62 -56.05 65.42 20.79
C ASP A 62 -56.05 66.81 20.10
N PHE A 63 -55.17 67.00 19.13
CA PHE A 63 -54.95 68.24 18.37
C PHE A 63 -56.20 68.67 17.59
N PHE A 64 -57.04 67.71 17.19
CA PHE A 64 -58.26 67.95 16.43
C PHE A 64 -59.45 68.39 17.28
N GLN A 65 -59.41 68.28 18.62
CA GLN A 65 -60.54 68.63 19.49
C GLN A 65 -60.68 70.13 19.79
N LYS A 66 -59.73 70.98 19.38
CA LYS A 66 -59.76 72.45 19.66
C LYS A 66 -59.67 73.34 18.42
N ALA A 67 -60.03 72.85 17.24
CA ALA A 67 -59.98 73.62 15.98
C ALA A 67 -61.28 74.37 15.65
N ASN A 68 -61.89 75.05 16.63
CA ASN A 68 -63.10 75.85 16.38
C ASN A 68 -62.81 77.28 15.87
N GLU A 69 -61.53 77.62 15.67
CA GLU A 69 -61.09 78.80 14.90
C GLU A 69 -59.89 78.37 14.02
N ILE A 70 -60.07 78.35 12.69
CA ILE A 70 -59.02 77.99 11.74
C ILE A 70 -58.13 79.23 11.49
N ASP A 71 -57.05 79.38 12.25
CA ASP A 71 -55.96 80.32 11.91
C ASP A 71 -55.10 79.74 10.76
N GLU A 72 -54.51 80.60 9.92
CA GLU A 72 -53.65 80.26 8.77
C GLU A 72 -52.51 79.28 9.15
N ARG A 73 -52.10 79.31 10.42
CA ARG A 73 -51.12 78.40 11.03
C ARG A 73 -51.55 76.93 11.03
N LEU A 74 -52.80 76.63 11.37
CA LEU A 74 -53.31 75.24 11.38
C LEU A 74 -53.37 74.67 9.97
N ARG A 75 -53.75 75.49 8.98
CA ARG A 75 -53.72 75.11 7.57
C ARG A 75 -52.29 74.81 7.09
N GLY A 76 -51.30 75.57 7.55
CA GLY A 76 -49.89 75.31 7.29
C GLY A 76 -49.38 73.99 7.89
N ILE A 77 -49.78 73.65 9.11
CA ILE A 77 -49.41 72.40 9.79
C ILE A 77 -50.02 71.18 9.10
N VAL A 78 -51.31 71.24 8.75
CA VAL A 78 -51.98 70.15 8.02
C VAL A 78 -51.29 69.90 6.68
N LYS A 79 -50.98 70.95 5.92
CA LYS A 79 -50.26 70.83 4.65
C LYS A 79 -48.85 70.25 4.81
N TRP A 80 -48.13 70.61 5.87
CA TRP A 80 -46.80 70.04 6.17
C TRP A 80 -46.89 68.56 6.55
N LEU A 81 -47.91 68.16 7.32
CA LEU A 81 -48.18 66.78 7.69
C LEU A 81 -48.55 65.93 6.46
N GLU A 82 -49.41 66.45 5.58
CA GLU A 82 -49.75 65.80 4.31
C GLU A 82 -48.49 65.58 3.46
N ASN A 83 -47.68 66.62 3.23
CA ASN A 83 -46.44 66.51 2.45
C ASN A 83 -45.43 65.52 3.07
N SER A 84 -45.33 65.48 4.40
CA SER A 84 -44.43 64.56 5.10
C SER A 84 -44.94 63.12 5.05
N SER A 85 -46.26 62.93 5.13
CA SER A 85 -46.93 61.63 4.95
C SER A 85 -46.73 61.10 3.53
N ASP A 86 -46.87 61.95 2.51
CA ASP A 86 -46.64 61.60 1.12
C ASP A 86 -45.17 61.24 0.86
N GLY A 87 -44.24 62.01 1.42
CA GLY A 87 -42.80 61.72 1.37
C GLY A 87 -42.47 60.37 2.00
N LEU A 88 -43.05 60.07 3.16
CA LEU A 88 -42.91 58.77 3.82
C LEU A 88 -43.53 57.63 3.00
N GLN A 89 -44.71 57.83 2.41
CA GLN A 89 -45.37 56.82 1.57
C GLN A 89 -44.53 56.50 0.33
N ASN A 90 -43.98 57.52 -0.34
CA ASN A 90 -43.05 57.32 -1.45
C ASN A 90 -41.83 56.54 -0.99
N LYS A 91 -41.32 56.83 0.20
CA LYS A 91 -40.18 56.13 0.75
C LYS A 91 -40.44 54.66 1.06
N MET A 92 -41.62 54.37 1.60
CA MET A 92 -42.07 52.99 1.81
C MET A 92 -42.10 52.21 0.50
N ARG A 93 -42.60 52.82 -0.59
CA ARG A 93 -42.61 52.20 -1.93
C ARG A 93 -41.19 51.95 -2.47
N GLU A 94 -40.26 52.87 -2.26
CA GLU A 94 -38.85 52.67 -2.65
C GLU A 94 -38.23 51.49 -1.91
N TYR A 95 -38.45 51.37 -0.60
CA TYR A 95 -37.94 50.23 0.17
C TYR A 95 -38.64 48.92 -0.18
N GLU A 96 -39.94 48.94 -0.46
CA GLU A 96 -40.68 47.77 -0.93
C GLU A 96 -40.11 47.24 -2.26
N SER A 97 -39.84 48.15 -3.21
CA SER A 97 -39.16 47.82 -4.47
C SER A 97 -37.77 47.25 -4.22
N TYR A 98 -36.97 47.92 -3.37
CA TYR A 98 -35.63 47.45 -3.01
C TYR A 98 -35.64 46.04 -2.41
N PHE A 99 -36.53 45.74 -1.46
CA PHE A 99 -36.59 44.42 -0.83
C PHE A 99 -37.04 43.34 -1.82
N THR A 100 -37.89 43.69 -2.78
CA THR A 100 -38.29 42.78 -3.86
C THR A 100 -37.10 42.42 -4.76
N ASP A 101 -36.33 43.41 -5.18
CA ASP A 101 -35.13 43.22 -6.01
C ASP A 101 -34.03 42.47 -5.23
N PHE A 102 -33.82 42.83 -3.97
CA PHE A 102 -32.87 42.17 -3.08
C PHE A 102 -33.23 40.69 -2.91
N ASN A 103 -34.50 40.37 -2.61
CA ASN A 103 -34.95 39.00 -2.45
C ASN A 103 -34.81 38.18 -3.74
N THR A 104 -35.05 38.82 -4.89
CA THR A 104 -34.84 38.21 -6.21
C THR A 104 -33.35 37.90 -6.44
N SER A 105 -32.46 38.86 -6.14
CA SER A 105 -31.00 38.65 -6.20
C SER A 105 -30.55 37.53 -5.26
N MET A 106 -31.03 37.51 -4.02
CA MET A 106 -30.69 36.48 -3.04
C MET A 106 -31.08 35.08 -3.51
N ARG A 107 -32.28 34.91 -4.07
CA ARG A 107 -32.72 33.63 -4.65
C ARG A 107 -31.86 33.21 -5.84
N SER A 108 -31.51 34.14 -6.71
CA SER A 108 -30.61 33.86 -7.85
C SER A 108 -29.22 33.43 -7.37
N ASN A 109 -28.64 34.13 -6.39
CA ASN A 109 -27.34 33.80 -5.82
C ASN A 109 -27.37 32.43 -5.13
N GLU A 110 -28.44 32.11 -4.40
CA GLU A 110 -28.63 30.81 -3.76
C GLU A 110 -28.66 29.68 -4.80
N GLN A 111 -29.38 29.87 -5.91
CA GLN A 111 -29.42 28.91 -7.02
C GLN A 111 -28.07 28.74 -7.69
N GLU A 112 -27.35 29.84 -7.97
CA GLU A 112 -26.02 29.82 -8.57
C GLU A 112 -25.01 29.08 -7.68
N VAL A 113 -24.95 29.42 -6.39
CA VAL A 113 -24.10 28.76 -5.41
C VAL A 113 -24.42 27.27 -5.32
N THR A 114 -25.71 26.92 -5.25
CA THR A 114 -26.15 25.51 -5.22
C THR A 114 -25.72 24.77 -6.48
N SER A 115 -25.89 25.37 -7.66
CA SER A 115 -25.48 24.77 -8.93
C SER A 115 -23.98 24.53 -9.01
N ILE A 116 -23.17 25.52 -8.61
CA ILE A 116 -21.71 25.41 -8.58
C ILE A 116 -21.26 24.33 -7.60
N LEU A 117 -21.84 24.28 -6.39
CA LEU A 117 -21.50 23.26 -5.39
C LEU A 117 -21.88 21.85 -5.86
N ASN A 118 -23.03 21.68 -6.50
CA ASN A 118 -23.44 20.39 -7.07
C ASN A 118 -22.51 19.96 -8.21
N ALA A 119 -22.16 20.88 -9.12
CA ALA A 119 -21.21 20.61 -10.20
C ALA A 119 -19.82 20.20 -9.65
N ASN A 120 -19.34 20.92 -8.62
CA ASN A 120 -18.08 20.57 -7.95
C ASN A 120 -18.16 19.20 -7.26
N THR A 121 -19.30 18.86 -6.66
CA THR A 121 -19.52 17.55 -6.02
C THR A 121 -19.41 16.41 -7.05
N GLU A 122 -20.06 16.54 -8.21
CA GLU A 122 -19.98 15.53 -9.28
C GLU A 122 -18.57 15.47 -9.90
N ASN A 123 -17.89 16.61 -10.08
CA ASN A 123 -16.50 16.65 -10.57
C ASN A 123 -15.54 15.91 -9.62
N ILE A 124 -15.62 16.18 -8.31
CA ILE A 124 -14.79 15.52 -7.30
C ILE A 124 -15.05 14.01 -7.30
N LYS A 125 -16.32 13.60 -7.36
CA LYS A 125 -16.70 12.19 -7.42
C LYS A 125 -16.14 11.49 -8.67
N SER A 126 -16.15 12.16 -9.81
CA SER A 126 -15.58 11.65 -11.07
C SER A 126 -14.06 11.48 -10.98
N GLU A 127 -13.34 12.48 -10.45
CA GLU A 127 -11.89 12.40 -10.29
C GLU A 127 -11.47 11.33 -9.27
N ILE A 128 -12.21 11.16 -8.16
CA ILE A 128 -11.97 10.05 -7.22
C ILE A 128 -12.10 8.71 -7.94
N LYS A 129 -13.17 8.50 -8.71
CA LYS A 129 -13.38 7.25 -9.45
C LYS A 129 -12.27 6.99 -10.49
N LYS A 130 -11.77 8.04 -11.11
CA LYS A 130 -10.64 7.96 -12.05
C LYS A 130 -9.35 7.54 -11.35
N LEU A 131 -9.06 8.12 -10.18
CA LEU A 131 -7.90 7.75 -9.36
C LEU A 131 -8.00 6.31 -8.84
N GLU A 132 -9.19 5.88 -8.41
CA GLU A 132 -9.46 4.48 -8.00
C GLU A 132 -9.16 3.51 -9.14
N ASN A 133 -9.64 3.80 -10.36
CA ASN A 133 -9.37 2.97 -11.53
C ASN A 133 -7.87 2.90 -11.87
N GLN A 134 -7.15 4.02 -11.81
CA GLN A 134 -5.70 4.06 -12.04
C GLN A 134 -4.91 3.26 -11.00
N LEU A 135 -5.33 3.31 -9.74
CA LEU A 135 -4.72 2.54 -8.65
C LEU A 135 -4.95 1.04 -8.85
N ILE A 136 -6.17 0.63 -9.25
CA ILE A 136 -6.51 -0.76 -9.57
C ILE A 136 -5.67 -1.26 -10.76
N GLU A 137 -5.53 -0.48 -11.82
CA GLU A 137 -4.72 -0.85 -12.99
C GLU A 137 -3.25 -1.01 -12.59
N THR A 138 -2.70 -0.05 -11.87
CA THR A 138 -1.29 -0.08 -11.42
C THR A 138 -1.02 -1.30 -10.55
N THR A 139 -1.91 -1.58 -9.59
CA THR A 139 -1.79 -2.73 -8.68
C THR A 139 -1.90 -4.05 -9.45
N THR A 140 -2.82 -4.15 -10.41
CA THR A 140 -2.99 -5.35 -11.26
C THR A 140 -1.76 -5.60 -12.13
N ARG A 141 -1.19 -4.55 -12.73
CA ARG A 141 0.04 -4.65 -13.53
C ARG A 141 1.22 -5.09 -12.66
N LEU A 142 1.40 -4.49 -11.48
CA LEU A 142 2.44 -4.86 -10.54
C LEU A 142 2.32 -6.32 -10.09
N LEU A 143 1.10 -6.77 -9.73
CA LEU A 143 0.83 -8.14 -9.34
C LEU A 143 1.15 -9.14 -10.45
N THR A 144 0.73 -8.83 -11.68
CA THR A 144 1.03 -9.65 -12.87
C THR A 144 2.54 -9.72 -13.12
N SER A 145 3.25 -8.59 -13.05
CA SER A 145 4.71 -8.55 -13.20
C SER A 145 5.42 -9.38 -12.13
N TYR A 146 4.98 -9.29 -10.87
CA TYR A 146 5.57 -10.05 -9.77
C TYR A 146 5.32 -11.56 -9.93
N GLN A 147 4.12 -11.95 -10.39
CA GLN A 147 3.80 -13.35 -10.68
C GLN A 147 4.67 -13.93 -11.79
N ILE A 148 4.91 -13.17 -12.86
CA ILE A 148 5.81 -13.57 -13.96
C ILE A 148 7.24 -13.74 -13.44
N PHE A 149 7.74 -12.75 -12.69
CA PHE A 149 9.08 -12.79 -12.11
C PHE A 149 9.30 -14.02 -11.22
N LEU A 150 8.36 -14.32 -10.31
CA LEU A 150 8.45 -15.49 -9.44
C LEU A 150 8.38 -16.81 -10.22
N ASN A 151 7.55 -16.88 -11.26
CA ASN A 151 7.48 -18.06 -12.11
C ASN A 151 8.79 -18.31 -12.87
N GLN A 152 9.39 -17.26 -13.43
CA GLN A 152 10.70 -17.32 -14.10
C GLN A 152 11.81 -17.72 -13.13
N ALA A 153 11.85 -17.13 -11.93
CA ALA A 153 12.83 -17.49 -10.91
C ALA A 153 12.73 -18.97 -10.49
N ARG A 154 11.51 -19.49 -10.34
CA ARG A 154 11.26 -20.90 -10.02
C ARG A 154 11.69 -21.83 -11.16
N GLU A 155 11.37 -21.48 -12.40
CA GLU A 155 11.78 -22.25 -13.58
C GLU A 155 13.31 -22.31 -13.70
N ASN A 156 13.98 -21.17 -13.55
CA ASN A 156 15.45 -21.10 -13.56
C ASN A 156 16.07 -21.97 -12.45
N ALA A 157 15.53 -21.90 -11.23
CA ALA A 157 16.01 -22.73 -10.12
C ALA A 157 15.83 -24.23 -10.41
N ASN A 158 14.69 -24.64 -10.98
CA ASN A 158 14.44 -26.03 -11.35
C ASN A 158 15.38 -26.52 -12.46
N ASN A 159 15.68 -25.67 -13.45
CA ASN A 159 16.63 -25.99 -14.51
C ASN A 159 18.04 -26.21 -13.95
N GLN A 160 18.50 -25.33 -13.04
CA GLN A 160 19.81 -25.48 -12.41
C GLN A 160 19.88 -26.73 -11.52
N ILE A 161 18.83 -27.02 -10.74
CA ILE A 161 18.76 -28.23 -9.91
C ILE A 161 18.82 -29.48 -10.80
N THR A 162 18.09 -29.48 -11.92
CA THR A 162 18.07 -30.61 -12.85
C THR A 162 19.43 -30.82 -13.50
N ALA A 163 20.09 -29.75 -13.96
CA ALA A 163 21.43 -29.81 -14.53
C ALA A 163 22.45 -30.36 -13.51
N ASN A 164 22.51 -29.78 -12.31
CA ASN A 164 23.44 -30.21 -11.26
C ASN A 164 23.19 -31.66 -10.83
N LYS A 165 21.92 -32.10 -10.81
CA LYS A 165 21.56 -33.49 -10.49
C LYS A 165 22.08 -34.44 -11.56
N THR A 166 21.92 -34.09 -12.84
CA THR A 166 22.44 -34.90 -13.96
C THR A 166 23.97 -35.00 -13.89
N GLU A 167 24.67 -33.87 -13.76
CA GLU A 167 26.13 -33.84 -13.64
C GLU A 167 26.62 -34.67 -12.45
N SER A 168 25.94 -34.57 -11.30
CA SER A 168 26.29 -35.37 -10.11
C SER A 168 26.09 -36.87 -10.34
N LEU A 169 25.03 -37.28 -11.05
CA LEU A 169 24.78 -38.68 -11.37
C LEU A 169 25.79 -39.25 -12.37
N GLU A 170 26.21 -38.44 -13.36
CA GLU A 170 27.27 -38.79 -14.29
C GLU A 170 28.61 -38.96 -13.58
N ALA A 171 29.00 -38.01 -12.71
CA ALA A 171 30.22 -38.10 -11.91
C ALA A 171 30.24 -39.33 -10.99
N ILE A 172 29.12 -39.66 -10.34
CA ILE A 172 28.99 -40.88 -9.52
C ILE A 172 29.14 -42.14 -10.40
N THR A 173 28.58 -42.14 -11.61
CA THR A 173 28.67 -43.27 -12.54
C THR A 173 30.11 -43.50 -13.02
N GLU A 174 30.82 -42.41 -13.32
CA GLU A 174 32.25 -42.45 -13.69
C GLU A 174 33.11 -42.95 -12.52
N ALA A 175 32.95 -42.39 -11.32
CA ALA A 175 33.67 -42.82 -10.13
C ALA A 175 33.42 -44.30 -9.81
N LYS A 176 32.18 -44.77 -9.93
CA LYS A 176 31.83 -46.18 -9.75
C LYS A 176 32.50 -47.08 -10.78
N THR A 177 32.55 -46.65 -12.05
CA THR A 177 33.20 -47.40 -13.13
C THR A 177 34.70 -47.52 -12.89
N ASN A 178 35.35 -46.42 -12.50
CA ASN A 178 36.78 -46.39 -12.17
C ASN A 178 37.09 -47.32 -10.99
N ALA A 179 36.32 -47.23 -9.90
CA ALA A 179 36.47 -48.13 -8.76
C ALA A 179 36.29 -49.61 -9.15
N ASN A 180 35.31 -49.93 -10.00
CA ASN A 180 35.10 -51.30 -10.48
C ASN A 180 36.28 -51.81 -11.33
N ASN A 181 36.84 -50.95 -12.18
CA ASN A 181 38.03 -51.27 -12.97
C ASN A 181 39.24 -51.56 -12.08
N GLU A 182 39.51 -50.70 -11.08
CA GLU A 182 40.58 -50.91 -10.11
C GLU A 182 40.40 -52.21 -9.31
N ILE A 183 39.18 -52.50 -8.86
CA ILE A 183 38.85 -53.75 -8.16
C ILE A 183 39.14 -54.95 -9.06
N ASN A 184 38.70 -54.94 -10.32
CA ASN A 184 38.94 -56.04 -11.26
C ASN A 184 40.43 -56.24 -11.54
N THR A 185 41.19 -55.16 -11.77
CA THR A 185 42.64 -55.23 -11.95
C THR A 185 43.34 -55.83 -10.74
N ASN A 186 42.99 -55.38 -9.53
CA ASN A 186 43.56 -55.91 -8.29
C ASN A 186 43.20 -57.37 -8.05
N GLN A 187 41.96 -57.78 -8.36
CA GLN A 187 41.53 -59.18 -8.29
C GLN A 187 42.33 -60.07 -9.24
N THR A 188 42.50 -59.66 -10.50
CA THR A 188 43.33 -60.38 -11.47
C THR A 188 44.78 -60.51 -10.99
N GLN A 189 45.37 -59.43 -10.49
CA GLN A 189 46.74 -59.45 -9.97
C GLN A 189 46.87 -60.39 -8.76
N ALA A 190 45.92 -60.37 -7.82
CA ALA A 190 45.91 -61.25 -6.67
C ALA A 190 45.80 -62.74 -7.06
N ILE A 191 44.93 -63.07 -8.02
CA ILE A 191 44.79 -64.44 -8.54
C ILE A 191 46.09 -64.91 -9.20
N THR A 192 46.73 -64.08 -10.02
CA THR A 192 48.03 -64.38 -10.65
C THR A 192 49.10 -64.65 -9.59
N ASN A 193 49.21 -63.79 -8.57
CA ASN A 193 50.17 -63.95 -7.49
C ASN A 193 49.95 -65.27 -6.71
N ILE A 194 48.69 -65.62 -6.41
CA ILE A 194 48.34 -66.87 -5.72
C ILE A 194 48.72 -68.08 -6.58
N ASN A 195 48.44 -68.05 -7.89
CA ASN A 195 48.78 -69.15 -8.79
C ASN A 195 50.29 -69.35 -8.90
N GLN A 196 51.06 -68.27 -9.03
CA GLN A 196 52.52 -68.34 -9.05
C GLN A 196 53.09 -68.88 -7.73
N ALA A 197 52.57 -68.45 -6.58
CA ALA A 197 52.97 -68.97 -5.28
C ALA A 197 52.65 -70.47 -5.15
N LYS A 198 51.48 -70.92 -5.64
CA LYS A 198 51.07 -72.33 -5.65
C LYS A 198 51.97 -73.19 -6.54
N GLU A 199 52.33 -72.71 -7.73
CA GLU A 199 53.25 -73.41 -8.63
C GLU A 199 54.64 -73.54 -8.01
N ASN A 200 55.17 -72.46 -7.44
CA ASN A 200 56.45 -72.47 -6.72
C ASN A 200 56.45 -73.48 -5.57
N ALA A 201 55.40 -73.50 -4.74
CA ALA A 201 55.25 -74.46 -3.65
C ALA A 201 55.17 -75.91 -4.17
N THR A 202 54.45 -76.15 -5.27
CA THR A 202 54.35 -77.48 -5.91
C THR A 202 55.70 -77.96 -6.42
N ASN A 203 56.48 -77.06 -7.06
CA ASN A 203 57.83 -77.36 -7.54
C ASN A 203 58.80 -77.69 -6.40
N GLN A 204 58.74 -76.95 -5.29
CA GLN A 204 59.52 -77.24 -4.08
C GLN A 204 59.15 -78.60 -3.48
N ILE A 205 57.85 -78.91 -3.36
CA ILE A 205 57.36 -80.21 -2.88
C ILE A 205 57.86 -81.36 -3.77
N ASN A 206 57.77 -81.22 -5.09
CA ASN A 206 58.24 -82.24 -6.03
C ASN A 206 59.75 -82.46 -5.94
N THR A 207 60.53 -81.38 -5.81
CA THR A 207 61.99 -81.44 -5.62
C THR A 207 62.34 -82.19 -4.33
N ASN A 208 61.75 -81.80 -3.21
CA ASN A 208 61.97 -82.46 -1.91
C ASN A 208 61.54 -83.93 -1.94
N LYS A 209 60.42 -84.24 -2.59
CA LYS A 209 59.96 -85.63 -2.77
C LYS A 209 60.97 -86.46 -3.56
N GLN A 210 61.51 -85.91 -4.64
CA GLN A 210 62.53 -86.59 -5.45
C GLN A 210 63.82 -86.82 -4.65
N GLU A 211 64.27 -85.81 -3.90
CA GLU A 211 65.43 -85.92 -3.02
C GLU A 211 65.25 -87.03 -1.95
N VAL A 212 64.09 -87.05 -1.28
CA VAL A 212 63.76 -88.10 -0.31
C VAL A 212 63.74 -89.49 -0.96
N LEU A 213 63.15 -89.64 -2.15
CA LEU A 213 63.14 -90.92 -2.88
C LEU A 213 64.55 -91.38 -3.26
N ASN A 214 65.41 -90.47 -3.71
CA ASN A 214 66.81 -90.77 -4.01
C ASN A 214 67.56 -91.23 -2.74
N ASN A 215 67.37 -90.53 -1.62
CA ASN A 215 67.98 -90.89 -0.32
C ASN A 215 67.54 -92.27 0.16
N ILE A 216 66.23 -92.58 0.09
CA ILE A 216 65.70 -93.91 0.46
C ILE A 216 66.29 -95.01 -0.45
N THR A 217 66.42 -94.74 -1.75
CA THR A 217 67.00 -95.69 -2.71
C THR A 217 68.46 -95.99 -2.39
N GLN A 218 69.26 -94.96 -2.10
CA GLN A 218 70.65 -95.10 -1.67
C GLN A 218 70.78 -95.86 -0.35
N GLU A 219 69.92 -95.58 0.64
CA GLU A 219 69.94 -96.32 1.91
C GLU A 219 69.55 -97.80 1.74
N LYS A 220 68.63 -98.13 0.83
CA LYS A 220 68.26 -99.53 0.56
C LYS A 220 69.36 -100.34 -0.13
N THR A 221 70.22 -99.73 -0.94
CA THR A 221 71.33 -100.44 -1.61
C THR A 221 72.51 -100.70 -0.69
N LYS A 222 72.71 -99.89 0.37
CA LYS A 222 73.80 -100.08 1.35
C LYS A 222 73.78 -101.48 2.03
N PRO A 223 72.66 -102.00 2.55
CA PRO A 223 72.57 -103.38 3.06
C PRO A 223 72.85 -104.45 2.01
N GLN A 224 72.44 -104.25 0.76
CA GLN A 224 72.70 -105.18 -0.34
C GLN A 224 74.21 -105.27 -0.62
N ALA A 225 74.88 -104.11 -0.69
CA ALA A 225 76.34 -104.05 -0.83
C ALA A 225 77.05 -104.71 0.37
N ARG A 226 76.57 -104.47 1.60
CA ARG A 226 77.10 -105.12 2.82
C ARG A 226 76.89 -106.63 2.81
N LEU A 227 75.74 -107.13 2.33
CA LEU A 227 75.47 -108.56 2.18
C LEU A 227 76.38 -109.20 1.13
N GLN A 228 76.59 -108.53 -0.01
CA GLN A 228 77.49 -109.00 -1.05
C GLN A 228 78.93 -109.06 -0.56
N LYS A 229 79.39 -108.02 0.15
CA LYS A 229 80.71 -108.01 0.78
C LYS A 229 80.88 -109.15 1.78
N ARG A 230 79.92 -109.37 2.69
CA ARG A 230 79.96 -110.49 3.63
C ARG A 230 79.96 -111.86 2.95
N LYS A 231 79.25 -112.03 1.82
CA LYS A 231 79.33 -113.25 1.01
C LYS A 231 80.74 -113.43 0.48
N ASN A 232 81.31 -112.42 -0.17
CA ASN A 232 82.68 -112.50 -0.72
C ASN A 232 83.73 -112.78 0.37
N ASP A 233 83.64 -112.11 1.52
CA ASP A 233 84.53 -112.34 2.67
C ASP A 233 84.35 -113.76 3.23
N HIS A 234 83.12 -114.31 3.24
CA HIS A 234 82.86 -115.70 3.66
C HIS A 234 83.47 -116.71 2.68
N TYR A 235 83.39 -116.48 1.36
CA TYR A 235 84.01 -117.35 0.37
C TYR A 235 85.55 -117.27 0.41
N GLN A 236 86.14 -116.09 0.66
CA GLN A 236 87.59 -115.93 0.84
C GLN A 236 88.13 -116.64 2.10
N ASN A 237 87.31 -116.76 3.15
CA ASN A 237 87.66 -117.51 4.37
C ASN A 237 87.47 -119.03 4.25
N ILE A 238 86.88 -119.54 3.16
CA ILE A 238 86.76 -120.98 2.89
C ILE A 238 87.95 -121.50 2.08
N ASP A 239 88.64 -120.63 1.31
CA ASP A 239 89.83 -120.97 0.52
C ASP A 239 91.13 -121.13 1.36
N PHE A 240 91.05 -121.15 2.70
CA PHE A 240 92.21 -121.31 3.60
C PHE A 240 92.30 -122.67 4.31
N PHE A 241 91.57 -123.68 3.83
CA PHE A 241 91.81 -125.08 4.18
C PHE A 241 92.25 -125.86 2.94
N GLU A 242 93.39 -125.47 2.35
CA GLU A 242 94.19 -126.44 1.61
C GLU A 242 94.76 -127.45 2.60
N PHE A 243 94.61 -128.71 2.21
CA PHE A 243 94.98 -129.91 2.92
C PHE A 243 96.50 -130.02 3.07
N GLU A 244 96.95 -130.25 4.30
CA GLU A 244 98.14 -131.06 4.60
C GLU A 244 97.79 -132.06 5.71
#